data_AF-A0A6I8PCJ4-F1
#
_entry.id   AF-A0A6I8PCJ4-F1
#
_cell.length_a   1.000
_cell.length_b   1.000
_cell.length_c   1.000
_cell.angle_alpha   90.00
_cell.angle_beta   90.00
_cell.angle_gamma   90.00
#
_symmetry.space_group_name_H-M   'P 1'
#
loop_
_entity.id
_entity.type
_entity.pdbx_description
1 polymer ?
#
loop_
_entity_poly.entity_id
_entity_poly.type
_entity_poly.pdbx_seq_one_letter_code
_entity_poly.pdbx_strand_id
1 'polypeptide(L)'
;MGSPPGKLDFLCKLGYAKEDAVKVLAKLGPRALVNDVLQELIQMGSSPHAEGSPGPQLVARGACSSTGALPKQHRGADPERETGDPTGCSLRPIVIDGSNVAMSHGNKEVFSCRGIQLAVNWFKERGHTYIKVFVPSWRKDPPRSDSPITGILQPTCFDFLGAKGGAGPKLQY
;
A
#
# COMPACT_ATOMS: atom_id res chain seq x y z
N MET A 1 -30.15 -16.30 28.22
CA MET A 1 -29.70 -15.03 27.62
C MET A 1 -28.47 -14.58 28.37
N GLY A 2 -27.29 -14.69 27.76
CA GLY A 2 -26.03 -14.34 28.43
C GLY A 2 -26.03 -12.85 28.79
N SER A 3 -25.65 -12.53 30.03
CA SER A 3 -25.33 -11.15 30.40
C SER A 3 -24.31 -10.63 29.40
N PRO A 4 -24.51 -9.47 28.76
CA PRO A 4 -23.50 -8.92 27.87
C PRO A 4 -22.19 -8.77 28.66
N PRO A 5 -21.03 -8.92 28.00
CA PRO A 5 -19.75 -8.53 28.60
C PRO A 5 -19.90 -7.12 29.17
N GLY A 6 -19.23 -6.83 30.30
CA GLY A 6 -19.30 -5.52 30.92
C GLY A 6 -19.10 -4.44 29.85
N LYS A 7 -20.05 -3.51 29.72
CA LYS A 7 -20.10 -2.53 28.60
C LYS A 7 -18.76 -1.81 28.39
N LEU A 8 -18.01 -1.57 29.47
CA LEU A 8 -16.65 -1.02 29.42
C LEU A 8 -15.65 -1.94 28.70
N ASP A 9 -15.64 -3.24 29.00
CA ASP A 9 -14.75 -4.21 28.36
C ASP A 9 -15.03 -4.32 26.85
N PHE A 10 -16.31 -4.28 26.47
CA PHE A 10 -16.70 -4.25 25.06
C PHE A 10 -16.17 -3.00 24.33
N LEU A 11 -16.28 -1.82 24.94
CA LEU A 11 -15.80 -0.56 24.34
C LEU A 11 -14.28 -0.51 24.26
N CYS A 12 -13.57 -0.98 25.28
CA CYS A 12 -12.12 -1.10 25.26
C CYS A 12 -11.66 -2.06 24.15
N LYS A 13 -12.37 -3.19 23.96
CA LYS A 13 -12.10 -4.14 22.85
C LYS A 13 -12.34 -3.54 21.47
N LEU A 14 -13.22 -2.56 21.36
CA LEU A 14 -13.43 -1.78 20.14
C LEU A 14 -12.34 -0.72 19.91
N GLY A 15 -11.44 -0.51 20.88
CA GLY A 15 -10.34 0.46 20.80
C GLY A 15 -10.65 1.82 21.41
N TYR A 16 -11.80 2.02 22.04
CA TYR A 16 -12.11 3.29 22.71
C TYR A 16 -11.32 3.44 24.01
N ALA A 17 -10.88 4.67 24.30
CA ALA A 17 -10.21 5.00 25.55
C ALA A 17 -11.14 4.70 26.74
N LYS A 18 -10.59 4.05 27.77
CA LYS A 18 -11.33 3.64 28.96
C LYS A 18 -11.94 4.85 29.67
N GLU A 19 -11.23 5.97 29.68
CA GLU A 19 -11.62 7.23 30.31
C GLU A 19 -12.89 7.79 29.66
N ASP A 20 -12.96 7.77 28.33
CA ASP A 20 -14.11 8.29 27.59
C ASP A 20 -15.30 7.34 27.69
N ALA A 21 -15.07 6.03 27.63
CA ALA A 21 -16.11 5.03 27.87
C ALA A 21 -16.75 5.19 29.26
N VAL A 22 -15.94 5.38 30.31
CA VAL A 22 -16.44 5.63 31.68
C VAL A 22 -17.25 6.92 31.76
N LYS A 23 -16.78 8.01 31.15
CA LYS A 23 -17.53 9.29 31.11
C LYS A 23 -18.90 9.14 30.47
N VAL A 24 -18.99 8.46 29.32
CA VAL A 24 -20.27 8.25 28.61
C VAL A 24 -21.20 7.33 29.40
N LEU A 25 -20.68 6.25 29.99
CA LEU A 25 -21.51 5.36 30.82
C LEU A 25 -22.03 6.07 32.07
N ALA A 26 -21.24 6.95 32.68
CA ALA A 26 -21.69 7.77 33.80
C ALA A 26 -22.79 8.77 33.37
N LYS A 27 -22.70 9.30 32.14
CA LYS A 27 -23.66 10.25 31.58
C LYS A 27 -24.99 9.60 31.17
N LEU A 28 -24.95 8.46 30.47
CA LEU A 28 -26.15 7.78 29.95
C LEU A 28 -26.76 6.77 30.94
N GLY A 29 -25.99 6.38 31.96
CA GLY A 29 -26.42 5.48 33.02
C GLY A 29 -26.40 3.99 32.63
N PRO A 30 -26.65 3.10 33.61
CA PRO A 30 -26.47 1.65 33.44
C PRO A 30 -27.46 1.00 32.45
N ARG A 31 -28.58 1.68 32.16
CA ARG A 31 -29.62 1.20 31.23
C ARG A 31 -29.39 1.60 29.76
N ALA A 32 -28.41 2.45 29.47
CA ALA A 32 -28.11 2.90 28.11
C ALA A 32 -27.81 1.72 27.18
N LEU A 33 -28.32 1.74 25.94
CA LEU A 33 -27.98 0.70 24.97
C LEU A 33 -26.54 0.90 24.50
N VAL A 34 -25.91 -0.18 24.04
CA VAL A 34 -24.54 -0.12 23.51
C VAL A 34 -24.44 0.87 22.34
N ASN A 35 -25.48 0.93 21.49
CA ASN A 35 -25.54 1.85 20.36
C ASN A 35 -25.58 3.32 20.80
N ASP A 36 -26.33 3.64 21.85
CA ASP A 36 -26.41 5.01 22.39
C ASP A 36 -25.04 5.45 22.93
N VAL A 37 -24.35 4.53 23.62
CA VAL A 37 -23.00 4.77 24.15
C VAL A 37 -21.99 4.98 23.03
N LEU A 38 -22.05 4.17 21.97
CA LEU A 38 -21.19 4.31 20.79
C LEU A 38 -21.44 5.63 20.05
N GLN A 39 -22.71 6.00 19.88
CA GLN A 39 -23.09 7.25 19.23
C GLN A 39 -22.56 8.46 20.00
N GLU A 40 -22.69 8.47 21.33
CA GLU A 40 -22.18 9.54 22.18
C GLU A 40 -20.65 9.63 22.13
N LEU A 41 -19.93 8.50 22.11
CA LEU A 41 -18.47 8.48 21.96
C LEU A 41 -18.02 9.12 20.63
N ILE A 42 -18.73 8.82 19.53
CA ILE A 42 -18.48 9.44 18.22
C ILE A 42 -18.78 10.95 18.26
N GLN A 43 -19.88 11.35 18.90
CA GLN A 43 -20.27 12.75 19.04
C GLN A 43 -19.27 13.58 19.87
N MET A 44 -18.63 12.95 20.86
CA MET A 44 -17.56 13.57 21.65
C MET A 44 -16.19 13.60 20.92
N GLY A 45 -16.12 13.09 19.69
CA GLY A 45 -14.87 13.03 18.91
C GLY A 45 -13.88 11.95 19.38
N SER A 46 -14.35 11.00 20.20
CA SER A 46 -13.54 9.87 20.64
C SER A 46 -13.51 8.83 19.52
N SER A 47 -12.34 8.60 18.92
CA SER A 47 -12.15 7.54 17.91
C SER A 47 -11.51 6.31 18.54
N PRO A 48 -11.87 5.09 18.10
CA PRO A 48 -11.15 3.90 18.53
C PRO A 48 -9.68 4.00 18.11
N HIS A 49 -8.78 3.98 19.08
CA HIS A 49 -7.34 3.95 18.84
C HIS A 49 -6.94 2.51 18.50
N ALA A 50 -6.42 2.31 17.29
CA ALA A 50 -5.83 1.05 16.90
C ALA A 50 -4.41 0.94 17.47
N GLU A 51 -4.28 0.82 18.80
CA GLU A 51 -3.03 0.38 19.40
C GLU A 51 -2.81 -1.11 19.09
N GLY A 52 -1.90 -1.40 18.16
CA GLY A 52 -1.25 -2.70 18.07
C GLY A 52 -1.87 -3.78 17.17
N SER A 53 -2.11 -3.51 15.88
CA SER A 53 -2.06 -4.52 14.81
C SER A 53 -2.00 -3.87 13.43
N PRO A 54 -1.22 -4.36 12.45
CA PRO A 54 -1.12 -3.76 11.12
C PRO A 54 -2.36 -4.09 10.29
N GLY A 55 -3.48 -3.43 10.59
CA GLY A 55 -4.65 -3.40 9.73
C GLY A 55 -4.42 -2.47 8.54
N PRO A 56 -4.97 -2.77 7.35
CA PRO A 56 -4.79 -1.90 6.19
C PRO A 56 -5.53 -0.58 6.43
N GLN A 57 -4.76 0.49 6.66
CA GLN A 57 -5.27 1.84 6.73
C GLN A 57 -5.78 2.25 5.33
N LEU A 58 -7.11 2.28 5.17
CA LEU A 58 -7.75 2.82 3.98
C LEU A 58 -7.59 4.34 4.00
N VAL A 59 -6.54 4.83 3.35
CA VAL A 59 -6.36 6.26 3.08
C VAL A 59 -7.26 6.70 1.93
N ALA A 60 -7.97 7.82 2.13
CA ALA A 60 -8.81 8.43 1.11
C ALA A 60 -7.99 8.76 -0.15
N ARG A 61 -8.53 8.42 -1.33
CA ARG A 61 -7.98 8.82 -2.62
C ARG A 61 -8.13 10.34 -2.78
N GLY A 62 -7.01 11.05 -2.74
CA GLY A 62 -6.84 12.36 -3.37
C GLY A 62 -7.44 13.53 -2.60
N ALA A 63 -6.64 14.17 -1.76
CA ALA A 63 -6.77 15.58 -1.43
C ALA A 63 -5.40 16.10 -0.98
N CYS A 64 -4.59 16.56 -1.93
CA CYS A 64 -3.57 17.55 -1.60
C CYS A 64 -4.32 18.87 -1.40
N SER A 65 -4.41 19.30 -0.14
CA SER A 65 -4.78 20.66 0.23
C SER A 65 -3.67 21.60 -0.25
N SER A 66 -3.70 21.99 -1.52
CA SER A 66 -2.99 23.16 -2.02
C SER A 66 -4.02 24.26 -2.21
N THR A 67 -4.33 24.94 -1.10
CA THR A 67 -4.95 26.26 -1.14
C THR A 67 -3.97 27.24 -1.79
N GLY A 68 -4.41 27.93 -2.84
CA GLY A 68 -3.97 29.29 -3.11
C GLY A 68 -3.25 29.56 -4.44
N ALA A 69 -4.01 30.18 -5.34
CA ALA A 69 -3.63 31.25 -6.28
C ALA A 69 -2.73 30.94 -7.50
N LEU A 70 -3.33 31.10 -8.68
CA LEU A 70 -2.65 31.47 -9.93
C LEU A 70 -1.96 32.84 -9.76
N PRO A 71 -0.78 33.10 -10.38
CA PRO A 71 -0.81 33.72 -11.72
C PRO A 71 0.36 33.35 -12.68
N LYS A 72 0.09 33.60 -13.98
CA LYS A 72 0.96 33.95 -15.14
C LYS A 72 2.40 33.42 -15.29
N GLN A 73 2.60 32.74 -16.43
CA GLN A 73 3.71 32.89 -17.42
C GLN A 73 5.15 33.13 -16.92
N HIS A 74 6.04 32.15 -17.12
CA HIS A 74 7.28 32.32 -17.89
C HIS A 74 7.97 30.98 -18.20
N ARG A 75 8.66 30.97 -19.34
CA ARG A 75 9.48 29.88 -19.90
C ARG A 75 10.77 29.70 -19.12
N GLY A 76 11.33 28.48 -19.20
CA GLY A 76 12.77 28.26 -19.27
C GLY A 76 13.35 27.48 -18.10
N ALA A 77 13.98 26.34 -18.47
CA ALA A 77 15.14 25.65 -17.90
C ALA A 77 15.40 25.65 -16.37
N ASP A 78 15.85 24.46 -15.95
CA ASP A 78 16.51 24.07 -14.69
C ASP A 78 15.60 23.62 -13.53
N PRO A 79 15.68 22.34 -13.10
CA PRO A 79 15.29 21.97 -11.76
C PRO A 79 16.52 22.14 -10.86
N GLU A 80 16.66 23.34 -10.30
CA GLU A 80 17.46 23.54 -9.10
C GLU A 80 16.87 22.74 -7.93
N ARG A 81 17.81 22.23 -7.16
CA ARG A 81 17.67 21.29 -6.06
C ARG A 81 16.74 21.83 -4.98
N GLU A 82 15.55 21.24 -4.84
CA GLU A 82 14.81 21.36 -3.59
C GLU A 82 15.54 20.55 -2.51
N THR A 83 16.18 21.28 -1.62
CA THR A 83 16.70 20.74 -0.36
C THR A 83 15.51 20.50 0.54
N GLY A 84 14.83 19.36 0.33
CA GLY A 84 13.67 18.93 1.10
C GLY A 84 14.08 18.39 2.47
N ASP A 85 13.56 19.05 3.50
CA ASP A 85 13.37 18.62 4.90
C ASP A 85 13.76 17.15 5.24
N PRO A 86 14.68 16.92 6.21
CA PRO A 86 15.15 15.59 6.58
C PRO A 86 14.16 14.76 7.43
N THR A 87 12.91 15.21 7.61
CA THR A 87 11.93 14.49 8.44
C THR A 87 10.77 13.88 7.64
N GLY A 88 11.03 12.72 7.02
CA GLY A 88 10.05 11.62 7.08
C GLY A 88 9.19 11.29 5.86
N CYS A 89 9.40 11.88 4.68
CA CYS A 89 8.63 11.49 3.49
C CYS A 89 9.24 10.26 2.79
N SER A 90 9.23 9.09 3.44
CA SER A 90 9.51 7.84 2.73
C SER A 90 8.46 7.64 1.64
N LEU A 91 8.89 7.54 0.38
CA LEU A 91 8.00 7.26 -0.73
C LEU A 91 7.27 5.93 -0.52
N ARG A 92 6.00 5.87 -0.93
CA ARG A 92 5.20 4.65 -0.78
C ARG A 92 5.88 3.48 -1.51
N PRO A 93 5.85 2.26 -0.94
CA PRO A 93 6.21 1.03 -1.63
C PRO A 93 5.53 0.89 -2.99
N ILE A 94 6.27 0.42 -3.99
CA ILE A 94 5.74 0.16 -5.33
C ILE A 94 5.62 -1.34 -5.56
N VAL A 95 4.45 -1.78 -6.04
CA VAL A 95 4.21 -3.15 -6.49
C VAL A 95 3.84 -3.12 -7.97
N ILE A 96 4.58 -3.86 -8.79
CA ILE A 96 4.39 -3.91 -10.25
C ILE A 96 3.89 -5.30 -10.64
N ASP A 97 2.79 -5.35 -11.39
CA ASP A 97 2.42 -6.54 -12.17
C ASP A 97 3.34 -6.62 -13.39
N GLY A 98 4.39 -7.46 -13.28
CA GLY A 98 5.39 -7.58 -14.32
C GLY A 98 4.84 -8.18 -15.61
N SER A 99 3.83 -9.06 -15.54
CA SER A 99 3.25 -9.67 -16.75
C SER A 99 2.47 -8.65 -17.56
N ASN A 100 1.66 -7.84 -16.90
CA ASN A 100 0.90 -6.82 -17.59
C ASN A 100 1.81 -5.76 -18.25
N VAL A 101 2.84 -5.31 -17.53
CA VAL A 101 3.83 -4.36 -18.06
C VAL A 101 4.59 -4.97 -19.25
N ALA A 102 5.04 -6.22 -19.13
CA ALA A 102 5.77 -6.91 -20.19
C ALA A 102 4.93 -7.11 -21.46
N MET A 103 3.67 -7.55 -21.31
CA MET A 103 2.77 -7.76 -22.44
C MET A 103 2.34 -6.45 -23.09
N SER A 104 2.12 -5.39 -22.30
CA SER A 104 1.81 -4.06 -22.84
C SER A 104 2.98 -3.50 -23.66
N HIS A 105 4.21 -3.65 -23.18
CA HIS A 105 5.39 -3.21 -23.93
C HIS A 105 5.64 -4.09 -25.16
N GLY A 106 5.35 -5.38 -25.09
CA GLY A 106 5.52 -6.32 -26.19
C GLY A 106 4.34 -6.36 -27.17
N ASN A 107 3.56 -5.28 -27.28
CA ASN A 107 2.43 -5.16 -28.20
C ASN A 107 1.37 -6.28 -28.07
N LYS A 108 1.22 -6.86 -26.87
CA LYS A 108 0.37 -8.05 -26.57
C LYS A 108 0.79 -9.33 -27.31
N GLU A 109 1.92 -9.34 -28.00
CA GLU A 109 2.42 -10.47 -28.78
C GLU A 109 3.57 -11.18 -28.07
N VAL A 110 4.46 -10.40 -27.43
CA VAL A 110 5.65 -10.92 -26.78
C VAL A 110 5.72 -10.49 -25.31
N PHE A 111 6.36 -11.31 -24.48
CA PHE A 111 6.70 -10.90 -23.14
C PHE A 111 8.01 -10.11 -23.15
N SER A 112 7.94 -8.79 -23.01
CA SER A 112 9.12 -7.91 -23.02
C SER A 112 9.69 -7.67 -21.62
N CYS A 113 10.83 -8.30 -21.33
CA CYS A 113 11.58 -8.06 -20.09
C CYS A 113 12.07 -6.61 -19.98
N ARG A 114 12.35 -5.97 -21.13
CA ARG A 114 12.76 -4.56 -21.21
C ARG A 114 11.65 -3.63 -20.72
N GLY A 115 10.38 -3.94 -20.98
CA GLY A 115 9.25 -3.15 -20.49
C GLY A 115 9.22 -3.06 -18.96
N ILE A 116 9.50 -4.17 -18.29
CA ILE A 116 9.56 -4.19 -16.83
C ILE A 116 10.76 -3.38 -16.33
N GLN A 117 11.92 -3.51 -16.96
CA GLN A 117 13.12 -2.74 -16.59
C GLN A 117 12.89 -1.22 -16.72
N LEU A 118 12.22 -0.77 -17.78
CA LEU A 118 11.87 0.64 -17.96
C LEU A 118 10.96 1.15 -16.85
N ALA A 119 9.92 0.37 -16.49
CA ALA A 119 9.03 0.73 -15.40
C ALA A 119 9.78 0.83 -14.05
N VAL A 120 10.66 -0.12 -13.74
CA VAL A 120 11.47 -0.08 -12.52
C VAL A 120 12.40 1.14 -12.50
N ASN A 121 13.10 1.43 -13.60
CA ASN A 121 14.00 2.58 -13.68
C ASN A 121 13.25 3.90 -13.48
N TRP A 122 12.05 4.03 -14.05
CA TRP A 122 11.22 5.23 -13.89
C TRP A 122 10.92 5.56 -12.42
N PHE A 123 10.67 4.55 -11.58
CA PHE A 123 10.46 4.74 -10.15
C PHE A 123 11.77 4.99 -9.39
N LYS A 124 12.86 4.29 -9.76
CA LYS A 124 14.19 4.49 -9.15
C LYS A 124 14.71 5.92 -9.38
N GLU A 125 14.56 6.44 -10.58
CA GLU A 125 14.96 7.82 -10.95
C GLU A 125 14.21 8.89 -10.14
N ARG A 126 13.07 8.54 -9.53
CA ARG A 126 12.28 9.40 -8.63
C ARG A 126 12.58 9.19 -7.15
N GLY A 127 13.58 8.37 -6.83
CA GLY A 127 14.01 8.10 -5.46
C GLY A 127 13.25 6.96 -4.75
N HIS A 128 12.41 6.19 -5.44
CA HIS A 128 11.78 5.02 -4.81
C HIS A 128 12.82 3.93 -4.54
N THR A 129 12.98 3.57 -3.27
CA THR A 129 13.93 2.54 -2.82
C THR A 129 13.30 1.16 -2.70
N TYR A 130 11.99 1.08 -2.42
CA TYR A 130 11.26 -0.19 -2.31
C TYR A 130 10.32 -0.41 -3.50
N ILE A 131 10.74 -1.28 -4.41
CA ILE A 131 9.99 -1.66 -5.61
C ILE A 131 9.98 -3.18 -5.71
N LYS A 132 8.79 -3.78 -5.76
CA LYS A 132 8.59 -5.23 -5.90
C LYS A 132 7.85 -5.53 -7.20
N VAL A 133 8.41 -6.40 -8.02
CA VAL A 133 7.77 -6.85 -9.27
C VAL A 133 7.34 -8.31 -9.11
N PHE A 134 6.08 -8.61 -9.43
CA PHE A 134 5.59 -9.99 -9.49
C PHE A 134 5.57 -10.49 -10.93
N VAL A 135 6.23 -11.63 -11.16
CA VAL A 135 6.22 -12.37 -12.43
C VAL A 135 6.07 -13.86 -12.09
N PRO A 136 5.20 -14.62 -12.79
CA PRO A 136 5.10 -16.06 -12.59
C PRO A 136 6.43 -16.78 -12.79
N SER A 137 6.70 -17.79 -11.97
CA SER A 137 7.98 -18.51 -11.96
C SER A 137 8.32 -19.16 -13.30
N TRP A 138 7.31 -19.65 -14.02
CA TRP A 138 7.47 -20.29 -15.34
C TRP A 138 7.99 -19.36 -16.44
N ARG A 139 8.02 -18.03 -16.22
CA ARG A 139 8.68 -17.09 -17.14
C ARG A 139 10.21 -17.19 -17.12
N LYS A 140 10.78 -17.96 -16.19
CA LYS A 140 12.22 -18.27 -16.14
C LYS A 140 12.57 -19.53 -16.93
N ASP A 141 11.57 -20.32 -17.31
CA ASP A 141 11.78 -21.52 -18.12
C ASP A 141 12.17 -21.10 -19.55
N PRO A 142 12.85 -21.97 -20.32
CA PRO A 142 13.22 -21.69 -21.70
C PRO A 142 11.99 -21.22 -22.51
N PRO A 143 12.13 -20.19 -23.37
CA PRO A 143 11.02 -19.73 -24.21
C PRO A 143 10.49 -20.90 -25.02
N ARG A 144 9.18 -21.17 -24.88
CA ARG A 144 8.49 -22.12 -25.74
C ARG A 144 8.05 -21.41 -27.02
N SER A 145 7.89 -22.13 -28.11
CA SER A 145 7.50 -21.56 -29.40
C SER A 145 6.14 -20.84 -29.37
N ASP A 146 5.27 -21.23 -28.44
CA ASP A 146 3.96 -20.64 -28.15
C ASP A 146 4.01 -19.46 -27.15
N SER A 147 5.18 -19.11 -26.62
CA SER A 147 5.34 -18.05 -25.62
C SER A 147 6.68 -17.32 -25.79
N PRO A 148 6.80 -16.46 -26.83
CA PRO A 148 8.03 -15.71 -27.09
C PRO A 148 8.35 -14.73 -25.95
N ILE A 149 9.59 -14.78 -25.49
CA ILE A 149 10.14 -13.89 -24.46
C ILE A 149 11.31 -13.11 -25.08
N THR A 150 11.31 -11.79 -24.93
CA THR A 150 12.41 -10.93 -25.37
C THR A 150 13.19 -10.41 -24.16
N GLY A 151 14.45 -10.86 -24.05
CA GLY A 151 15.40 -10.48 -22.99
C GLY A 151 15.36 -11.39 -21.75
N ILE A 152 16.34 -11.20 -20.85
CA ILE A 152 16.48 -11.98 -19.61
C ILE A 152 15.89 -11.19 -18.43
N LEU A 153 15.10 -11.85 -17.58
CA LEU A 153 14.69 -11.30 -16.30
C LEU A 153 15.90 -11.31 -15.35
N GLN A 154 16.59 -10.17 -15.25
CA GLN A 154 17.81 -10.04 -14.44
C GLN A 154 17.52 -10.21 -12.94
N PRO A 155 18.19 -11.11 -12.19
CA PRO A 155 17.81 -11.45 -10.81
C PRO A 155 17.79 -10.27 -9.81
N THR A 156 18.51 -9.19 -10.11
CA THR A 156 18.82 -8.12 -9.16
C THR A 156 17.63 -7.22 -8.79
N CYS A 157 16.47 -7.38 -9.43
CA CYS A 157 15.30 -6.51 -9.21
C CYS A 157 13.97 -7.26 -9.00
N PHE A 158 13.96 -8.60 -8.97
CA PHE A 158 12.72 -9.37 -8.98
C PHE A 158 12.67 -10.36 -7.83
N ASP A 159 11.85 -10.04 -6.83
CA ASP A 159 11.40 -11.05 -5.89
C ASP A 159 10.30 -11.88 -6.56
N PHE A 160 10.72 -12.94 -7.24
CA PHE A 160 9.80 -13.94 -7.79
C PHE A 160 9.08 -14.67 -6.65
N LEU A 161 7.83 -14.31 -6.41
CA LEU A 161 6.98 -15.09 -5.51
C LEU A 161 6.47 -16.33 -6.26
N GLY A 162 7.24 -17.42 -6.19
CA GLY A 162 6.82 -18.72 -6.66
C GLY A 162 5.97 -19.41 -5.58
N ALA A 163 4.71 -19.70 -5.90
CA ALA A 163 3.94 -20.71 -5.19
C ALA A 163 4.71 -22.03 -5.29
N LYS A 164 5.05 -22.62 -4.14
CA LYS A 164 5.87 -23.84 -4.08
C LYS A 164 5.15 -25.01 -4.75
N GLY A 165 5.88 -25.68 -5.64
CA GLY A 165 5.55 -27.02 -6.12
C GLY A 165 6.56 -27.49 -7.17
N GLY A 166 7.50 -28.34 -6.77
CA GLY A 166 8.35 -29.10 -7.69
C GLY A 166 9.80 -28.60 -7.81
N ALA A 167 10.73 -29.50 -7.48
CA ALA A 167 12.16 -29.32 -7.59
C ALA A 167 12.64 -29.22 -9.05
N GLY A 168 13.66 -28.38 -9.30
CA GLY A 168 14.37 -28.28 -10.58
C GLY A 168 15.48 -27.23 -10.52
N PRO A 169 16.64 -27.43 -11.18
CA PRO A 169 17.93 -26.98 -10.68
C PRO A 169 18.25 -25.50 -10.91
N LYS A 170 19.15 -24.99 -10.07
CA LYS A 170 19.90 -23.74 -10.24
C LYS A 170 20.57 -23.72 -11.61
N LEU A 171 20.35 -22.66 -12.40
CA LEU A 171 21.29 -22.28 -13.44
C LEU A 171 21.60 -20.78 -13.29
N GLN A 172 22.88 -20.54 -13.02
CA GLN A 172 23.57 -19.29 -13.29
C GLN A 172 23.71 -19.17 -14.81
N TYR A 173 23.27 -18.07 -15.39
CA TYR A 173 23.88 -17.34 -16.51
C TYR A 173 23.32 -15.92 -16.52
#